data_AF-A0AAW8L4J8-F1
#
_entry.id   AF-A0AAW8L4J8-F1
#
_cell.length_a   1.000
_cell.length_b   1.000
_cell.length_c   1.000
_cell.angle_alpha   90.00
_cell.angle_beta   90.00
_cell.angle_gamma   90.00
#
_symmetry.space_group_name_H-M   'P 1'
#
loop_
_entity.id
_entity.type
_entity.pdbx_description
1 polymer ?
#
loop_
_entity_poly.entity_id
_entity_poly.type
_entity_poly.pdbx_seq_one_letter_code
_entity_poly.pdbx_strand_id
1 'polypeptide(L)'
;AQMQSAAERVHFVQGGQWREEFVGTNALALSLKTQQSSCVFSNEHYMESIHDWVCYAAPIIDPYSKQTLGVVDLSTTWKNHNSLGILAAERCASIIQSALLEQQRQQLHIRAFSTPQVKFNGKSLLLTPRQIEILTILA
;
A
#
# COMPACT_ATOMS: atom_id res chain seq x y z
N ALA A 1 22.15 -2.24 -12.40
CA ALA A 1 22.33 -1.76 -13.78
C ALA A 1 21.40 -2.46 -14.76
N GLN A 2 21.57 -3.76 -15.05
CA GLN A 2 20.76 -4.43 -16.10
C GLN A 2 19.25 -4.49 -15.82
N MET A 3 18.84 -4.85 -14.59
CA MET A 3 17.41 -4.92 -14.22
C MET A 3 16.76 -3.53 -14.21
N GLN A 4 17.46 -2.52 -13.67
CA GLN A 4 16.98 -1.14 -13.67
C GLN A 4 16.75 -0.62 -15.09
N SER A 5 17.71 -0.80 -16.01
CA SER A 5 17.51 -0.38 -17.40
C SER A 5 16.38 -1.17 -18.10
N ALA A 6 16.14 -2.43 -17.72
CA ALA A 6 14.99 -3.18 -18.22
C ALA A 6 13.66 -2.60 -17.71
N ALA A 7 13.60 -2.27 -16.42
CA ALA A 7 12.45 -1.66 -15.77
C ALA A 7 12.12 -0.29 -16.40
N GLU A 8 13.14 0.55 -16.63
CA GLU A 8 12.97 1.87 -17.25
C GLU A 8 12.43 1.78 -18.69
N ARG A 9 12.81 0.75 -19.46
CA ARG A 9 12.27 0.51 -20.82
C ARG A 9 10.78 0.20 -20.84
N VAL A 10 10.21 -0.26 -19.74
CA VAL A 10 8.77 -0.51 -19.58
C VAL A 10 8.11 0.54 -18.69
N HIS A 11 8.75 1.69 -18.50
CA HIS A 11 8.24 2.83 -17.73
C HIS A 11 8.04 2.56 -16.23
N PHE A 12 8.77 1.60 -15.65
CA PHE A 12 8.98 1.54 -14.19
C PHE A 12 9.94 2.65 -13.78
N VAL A 13 9.44 3.88 -13.80
CA VAL A 13 10.16 5.11 -13.51
C VAL A 13 9.44 5.89 -12.42
N GLN A 14 10.18 6.76 -11.74
CA GLN A 14 9.59 7.68 -10.76
C GLN A 14 8.50 8.53 -11.42
N GLY A 15 7.34 8.64 -10.77
CA GLY A 15 6.18 9.39 -11.27
C GLY A 15 5.32 8.64 -12.29
N GLY A 16 5.70 7.42 -12.68
CA GLY A 16 4.90 6.56 -13.56
C GLY A 16 3.48 6.32 -13.01
N GLN A 17 2.47 6.39 -13.87
CA GLN A 17 1.07 6.20 -13.51
C GLN A 17 0.64 4.76 -13.78
N TRP A 18 0.47 3.98 -12.71
CA TRP A 18 0.17 2.54 -12.76
C TRP A 18 -1.25 2.19 -12.30
N ARG A 19 -2.17 3.17 -12.33
CA ARG A 19 -3.58 2.96 -11.97
C ARG A 19 -4.26 2.05 -12.99
N GLU A 20 -5.22 1.25 -12.53
CA GLU A 20 -5.98 0.30 -13.38
C GLU A 20 -6.57 0.99 -14.63
N GLU A 21 -7.02 2.24 -14.49
CA GLU A 21 -7.60 3.04 -15.57
C GLU A 21 -6.63 3.39 -16.72
N PHE A 22 -5.33 3.38 -16.48
CA PHE A 22 -4.31 3.73 -17.49
C PHE A 22 -3.56 2.52 -18.04
N VAL A 23 -3.29 1.52 -17.21
CA VAL A 23 -2.43 0.38 -17.56
C VAL A 23 -3.20 -0.95 -17.60
N GLY A 24 -4.44 -0.96 -17.10
CA GLY A 24 -5.21 -2.18 -16.91
C GLY A 24 -4.71 -2.99 -15.71
N THR A 25 -5.11 -4.26 -15.66
CA THR A 25 -4.77 -5.18 -14.57
C THR A 25 -3.26 -5.27 -14.35
N ASN A 26 -2.84 -4.93 -13.13
CA ASN A 26 -1.47 -5.01 -12.64
C ASN A 26 -1.47 -5.22 -11.12
N ALA A 27 -0.35 -5.68 -10.56
CA ALA A 27 -0.27 -6.06 -9.14
C ALA A 27 -0.53 -4.87 -8.20
N LEU A 28 -0.05 -3.66 -8.54
CA LEU A 28 -0.26 -2.47 -7.71
C LEU A 28 -1.74 -2.10 -7.64
N ALA A 29 -2.39 -2.02 -8.79
CA ALA A 29 -3.81 -1.73 -8.90
C ALA A 29 -4.67 -2.78 -8.18
N LEU A 30 -4.35 -4.06 -8.36
CA LEU A 30 -5.07 -5.15 -7.71
C LEU A 30 -4.91 -5.08 -6.19
N SER A 31 -3.69 -4.86 -5.69
CA SER A 31 -3.42 -4.74 -4.25
C SER A 31 -4.10 -3.52 -3.62
N LEU A 32 -4.11 -2.38 -4.30
CA LEU A 32 -4.85 -1.18 -3.86
C LEU A 32 -6.36 -1.44 -3.75
N LYS A 33 -6.93 -2.16 -4.72
CA LYS A 33 -8.36 -2.42 -4.81
C LYS A 33 -8.85 -3.46 -3.81
N THR A 34 -8.08 -4.53 -3.61
CA THR A 34 -8.46 -5.64 -2.73
C THR A 34 -8.00 -5.44 -1.29
N GLN A 35 -7.06 -4.52 -1.05
CA GLN A 35 -6.35 -4.36 0.22
C GLN A 35 -5.64 -5.65 0.66
N GLN A 36 -5.25 -6.48 -0.32
CA GLN A 36 -4.57 -7.75 -0.11
C GLN A 36 -3.28 -7.79 -0.95
N SER A 37 -2.36 -8.66 -0.57
CA SER A 37 -1.20 -8.95 -1.39
C SER A 37 -1.64 -9.58 -2.71
N SER A 38 -0.94 -9.27 -3.80
CA SER A 38 -1.26 -9.84 -5.10
C SER A 38 0.01 -10.16 -5.90
N CYS A 39 -0.08 -11.20 -6.72
CA CYS A 39 0.92 -11.55 -7.71
C CYS A 39 0.22 -11.46 -9.07
N VAL A 40 0.83 -10.76 -10.02
CA VAL A 40 0.38 -10.73 -11.41
C VAL A 40 1.54 -11.25 -12.26
N PHE A 41 1.31 -12.38 -12.91
CA PHE A 41 2.29 -13.14 -13.65
C PHE A 41 2.14 -12.92 -15.15
N SER A 42 3.18 -12.40 -15.81
CA SER A 42 3.30 -12.39 -17.27
C SER A 42 2.04 -11.86 -17.98
N ASN A 43 1.35 -12.70 -18.75
CA ASN A 43 0.14 -12.36 -19.51
C ASN A 43 -1.11 -12.11 -18.67
N GLU A 44 -1.05 -12.26 -17.34
CA GLU A 44 -2.08 -11.75 -16.44
C GLU A 44 -2.07 -10.22 -16.38
N HIS A 45 -0.96 -9.58 -16.76
CA HIS A 45 -0.94 -8.15 -17.00
C HIS A 45 -1.78 -7.82 -18.24
N TYR A 46 -2.63 -6.81 -18.13
CA TYR A 46 -3.41 -6.36 -19.27
C TYR A 46 -2.53 -5.78 -20.39
N MET A 47 -1.48 -5.04 -20.01
CA MET A 47 -0.57 -4.40 -20.96
C MET A 47 0.49 -5.39 -21.47
N GLU A 48 0.51 -5.62 -22.80
CA GLU A 48 1.45 -6.56 -23.44
C GLU A 48 2.92 -6.21 -23.23
N SER A 49 3.25 -4.91 -23.13
CA SER A 49 4.64 -4.45 -22.98
C SER A 49 5.31 -4.93 -21.69
N ILE A 50 4.56 -5.46 -20.74
CA ILE A 50 5.08 -6.02 -19.48
C ILE A 50 4.81 -7.52 -19.32
N HIS A 51 4.44 -8.24 -20.38
CA HIS A 51 4.25 -9.70 -20.30
C HIS A 51 5.54 -10.47 -19.97
N ASP A 52 6.71 -9.84 -20.12
CA ASP A 52 7.97 -10.41 -19.65
C ASP A 52 8.18 -10.30 -18.11
N TRP A 53 7.26 -9.65 -17.41
CA TRP A 53 7.39 -9.32 -15.99
C TRP A 53 6.43 -10.10 -15.11
N VAL A 54 6.84 -10.23 -13.85
CA VAL A 54 6.03 -10.71 -12.74
C VAL A 54 6.17 -9.70 -11.61
N CYS A 55 5.03 -9.25 -11.10
CA CYS A 55 4.94 -8.21 -10.08
C CYS A 55 4.30 -8.79 -8.82
N TYR A 56 4.94 -8.57 -7.67
CA TYR A 56 4.44 -8.95 -6.35
C TYR A 56 4.17 -7.68 -5.55
N ALA A 57 2.89 -7.42 -5.28
CA ALA A 57 2.45 -6.22 -4.59
C ALA A 57 1.89 -6.56 -3.21
N ALA A 58 2.22 -5.75 -2.21
CA ALA A 58 1.66 -5.83 -0.86
C ALA A 58 1.22 -4.45 -0.36
N PRO A 59 0.04 -4.31 0.25
CA PRO A 59 -0.46 -3.03 0.70
C PRO A 59 0.24 -2.59 1.99
N ILE A 60 0.47 -1.30 2.11
CA ILE A 60 0.93 -0.65 3.33
C ILE A 60 -0.31 -0.09 4.02
N ILE A 61 -0.72 -0.70 5.13
CA ILE A 61 -1.93 -0.38 5.87
C ILE A 61 -1.58 0.39 7.13
N ASP A 62 -2.22 1.54 7.31
CA ASP A 62 -2.18 2.27 8.57
C ASP A 62 -2.77 1.40 9.69
N PRO A 63 -2.00 1.08 10.73
CA PRO A 63 -2.46 0.19 11.80
C PRO A 63 -3.61 0.77 12.63
N TYR A 64 -3.76 2.10 12.67
CA TYR A 64 -4.75 2.83 13.46
C TYR A 64 -6.02 3.15 12.66
N SER A 65 -5.86 3.75 11.48
CA SER A 65 -6.98 4.15 10.62
C SER A 65 -7.49 3.03 9.72
N LYS A 66 -6.69 1.97 9.52
CA LYS A 66 -6.93 0.87 8.58
C LYS A 66 -7.02 1.31 7.13
N GLN A 67 -6.62 2.54 6.82
CA GLN A 67 -6.52 3.03 5.45
C GLN A 67 -5.28 2.45 4.77
N THR A 68 -5.37 2.17 3.47
CA THR A 68 -4.21 1.83 2.66
C THR A 68 -3.44 3.12 2.35
N LEU A 69 -2.20 3.20 2.81
CA LEU A 69 -1.30 4.35 2.63
C LEU A 69 -0.54 4.27 1.30
N GLY A 70 -0.39 3.07 0.76
CA GLY A 70 0.34 2.81 -0.48
C GLY A 70 0.53 1.31 -0.70
N VAL A 71 1.39 0.97 -1.65
CA VAL A 71 1.73 -0.42 -2.01
C VAL A 71 3.25 -0.52 -2.19
N VAL A 72 3.83 -1.61 -1.68
CA VAL A 72 5.17 -2.05 -2.07
C VAL A 72 5.02 -3.03 -3.22
N ASP A 73 5.73 -2.79 -4.32
CA ASP A 73 5.83 -3.73 -5.44
C ASP A 73 7.27 -4.20 -5.62
N LEU A 74 7.43 -5.51 -5.81
CA LEU A 74 8.67 -6.13 -6.25
C LEU A 74 8.44 -6.73 -7.62
N SER A 75 9.21 -6.25 -8.61
CA SER A 75 9.09 -6.68 -10.00
C SER A 75 10.33 -7.46 -10.43
N THR A 76 10.12 -8.52 -11.21
CA THR A 76 11.18 -9.31 -11.83
C THR A 76 10.72 -9.87 -13.17
N THR A 77 11.62 -10.45 -13.96
CA THR A 77 11.24 -11.18 -15.17
C THR A 77 10.67 -12.56 -14.84
N TRP A 78 9.73 -13.10 -15.62
CA TRP A 78 9.10 -14.41 -15.35
C TRP A 78 10.08 -15.58 -15.17
N LYS A 79 11.26 -15.54 -15.81
CA LYS A 79 12.34 -16.54 -15.61
C LYS A 79 12.85 -16.62 -14.17
N ASN A 80 12.68 -15.56 -13.39
CA ASN A 80 13.08 -15.44 -12.00
C ASN A 80 11.87 -15.45 -11.05
N HIS A 81 10.71 -15.91 -11.53
CA HIS A 81 9.53 -16.04 -10.69
C HIS A 81 9.81 -17.02 -9.54
N ASN A 82 9.35 -16.66 -8.34
CA ASN A 82 9.47 -17.48 -7.15
C ASN A 82 8.29 -17.16 -6.23
N SER A 83 7.66 -18.19 -5.65
CA SER A 83 6.56 -18.05 -4.70
C SER A 83 6.96 -17.26 -3.45
N LEU A 84 8.25 -17.20 -3.09
CA LEU A 84 8.76 -16.36 -2.02
C LEU A 84 8.70 -14.86 -2.33
N GLY A 85 8.47 -14.47 -3.59
CA GLY A 85 8.38 -13.07 -4.01
C GLY A 85 7.26 -12.32 -3.30
N ILE A 86 6.10 -12.95 -3.11
CA ILE A 86 4.99 -12.33 -2.39
C ILE A 86 5.29 -12.15 -0.91
N LEU A 87 5.95 -13.14 -0.29
CA LEU A 87 6.37 -13.06 1.12
C LEU A 87 7.41 -11.96 1.34
N ALA A 88 8.30 -11.74 0.36
CA ALA A 88 9.25 -10.64 0.40
C ALA A 88 8.54 -9.28 0.32
N ALA A 89 7.57 -9.12 -0.58
CA ALA A 89 6.79 -7.89 -0.70
C ALA A 89 6.00 -7.59 0.60
N GLU A 90 5.34 -8.62 1.17
CA GLU A 90 4.65 -8.53 2.45
C GLU A 90 5.59 -8.14 3.60
N ARG A 91 6.78 -8.72 3.63
CA ARG A 91 7.78 -8.39 4.64
C ARG A 91 8.25 -6.94 4.50
N CYS A 92 8.50 -6.46 3.29
CA CYS A 92 8.84 -5.06 3.04
C CYS A 92 7.73 -4.11 3.49
N ALA A 93 6.46 -4.41 3.16
CA ALA A 93 5.32 -3.62 3.63
C ALA A 93 5.23 -3.61 5.17
N SER A 94 5.43 -4.76 5.83
CA SER A 94 5.44 -4.87 7.29
C SER A 94 6.55 -4.04 7.96
N ILE A 95 7.74 -3.98 7.36
CA ILE A 95 8.85 -3.14 7.84
C ILE A 95 8.47 -1.66 7.76
N ILE A 96 7.88 -1.22 6.64
CA ILE A 96 7.42 0.17 6.50
C ILE A 96 6.34 0.49 7.52
N GLN A 97 5.36 -0.39 7.72
CA GLN A 97 4.31 -0.21 8.73
C GLN A 97 4.89 -0.10 10.15
N SER A 98 5.91 -0.90 10.48
CA SER A 98 6.59 -0.82 11.77
C SER A 98 7.33 0.51 11.95
N ALA A 99 8.02 0.98 10.90
CA ALA A 99 8.67 2.29 10.92
C ALA A 99 7.68 3.44 11.05
N LEU A 100 6.50 3.34 10.41
CA LEU A 100 5.42 4.31 10.57
C LEU A 100 4.93 4.35 12.02
N LEU A 101 4.73 3.21 12.67
CA LEU A 101 4.35 3.15 14.10
C LEU A 101 5.35 3.87 15.00
N GLU A 102 6.64 3.70 14.76
CA GLU A 102 7.69 4.34 15.56
C GLU A 102 7.76 5.86 15.37
N GLN A 103 7.48 6.34 14.15
CA GLN A 103 7.42 7.78 13.84
C GLN A 103 6.14 8.43 14.33
N GLN A 104 5.02 7.70 14.32
CA GLN A 104 3.69 8.19 14.73
C GLN A 104 3.50 8.26 16.25
N ARG A 105 4.51 8.74 16.98
CA ARG A 105 4.35 9.10 18.39
C ARG A 105 3.51 10.37 18.51
N GLN A 106 2.51 10.33 19.40
CA GLN A 106 1.59 11.44 19.69
C GLN A 106 0.54 11.71 18.59
N GLN A 107 0.12 10.68 17.86
CA GLN A 107 -0.97 10.83 16.91
C GLN A 107 -2.35 10.68 17.57
N LEU A 108 -3.21 11.64 17.25
CA LEU A 108 -4.63 11.63 17.58
C LEU A 108 -5.42 11.31 16.30
N HIS A 109 -6.07 10.15 16.27
CA HIS A 109 -6.98 9.79 15.19
C HIS A 109 -8.42 10.07 15.63
N ILE A 110 -9.08 10.99 14.94
CA ILE A 110 -10.47 11.39 15.19
C ILE A 110 -11.32 10.92 14.02
N ARG A 111 -12.29 10.05 14.31
CA ARG A 111 -13.39 9.73 13.40
C ARG A 111 -14.63 10.46 13.91
N ALA A 112 -14.99 11.56 13.25
CA ALA A 112 -16.15 12.38 13.63
C ALA A 112 -17.46 11.92 12.97
N PHE A 113 -17.37 11.36 11.75
CA PHE A 113 -18.53 10.86 11.02
C PHE A 113 -18.91 9.44 11.46
N SER A 114 -20.21 9.18 11.58
CA SER A 114 -20.84 7.98 12.16
C SER A 114 -20.68 7.87 13.68
N THR A 115 -20.29 6.71 14.20
CA THR A 115 -20.05 6.53 15.65
C THR A 115 -18.73 7.21 16.00
N PRO A 116 -18.75 8.31 16.79
CA PRO A 116 -17.54 9.08 17.02
C PRO A 116 -16.51 8.26 17.78
N GLN A 117 -15.27 8.28 17.31
CA GLN A 117 -14.17 7.55 17.93
C GLN A 117 -12.91 8.40 17.95
N VAL A 118 -12.27 8.47 19.11
CA VAL A 118 -10.96 9.11 19.26
C VAL A 118 -9.96 8.05 19.75
N LYS A 119 -8.83 7.93 19.05
CA LYS A 119 -7.71 7.08 19.46
C LYS A 119 -6.46 7.94 19.62
N PHE A 120 -5.74 7.74 20.71
CA PHE A 120 -4.41 8.33 20.91
C PHE A 120 -3.38 7.21 20.95
N ASN A 121 -2.41 7.25 20.02
CA ASN A 121 -1.43 6.17 19.80
C ASN A 121 -2.11 4.77 19.72
N GLY A 122 -3.26 4.70 19.07
CA GLY A 122 -4.07 3.48 18.91
C GLY A 122 -4.95 3.08 20.08
N LYS A 123 -4.81 3.70 21.26
CA LYS A 123 -5.68 3.45 22.41
C LYS A 123 -6.95 4.30 22.29
N SER A 124 -8.11 3.65 22.29
CA SER A 124 -9.40 4.35 22.33
C SER A 124 -9.50 5.20 23.60
N LEU A 125 -9.87 6.47 23.42
CA LEU A 125 -10.16 7.38 24.51
C LEU A 125 -11.68 7.41 24.75
N LEU A 126 -12.08 7.26 26.02
CA LEU A 126 -13.46 7.47 26.44
C LEU A 126 -13.68 8.96 26.65
N LEU A 127 -14.38 9.59 25.71
CA LEU A 127 -14.64 11.02 25.70
C LEU A 127 -16.14 11.29 25.66
N THR A 128 -16.57 12.36 26.30
CA THR A 128 -17.94 12.84 26.19
C THR A 128 -18.19 13.42 24.78
N PRO A 129 -19.44 13.48 24.30
CA PRO A 129 -19.76 14.12 23.02
C PRO A 129 -19.15 15.53 22.91
N ARG A 130 -19.21 16.32 23.99
CA ARG A 130 -18.63 17.67 24.04
C ARG A 130 -17.10 17.68 23.89
N GLN A 131 -16.40 16.72 24.49
CA GLN A 131 -14.95 16.60 24.33
C GLN A 131 -14.58 16.23 22.90
N ILE A 132 -15.38 15.40 22.23
CA ILE A 132 -15.17 15.04 20.83
C ILE A 132 -15.41 16.24 19.91
N GLU A 133 -16.47 17.03 20.14
CA GLU A 133 -16.72 18.28 19.42
C GLU A 133 -15.53 19.24 19.55
N ILE A 134 -15.05 19.47 20.78
CA ILE A 134 -13.90 20.35 21.04
C ILE A 134 -12.67 19.84 20.29
N LEU A 135 -12.35 18.54 20.37
CA LEU A 135 -11.21 17.96 19.66
C LEU A 135 -11.35 18.07 18.14
N THR A 136 -12.56 17.90 17.60
CA THR A 136 -12.81 18.00 16.16
C THR A 136 -12.67 19.44 15.66
N ILE A 137 -12.95 20.45 16.50
CA ILE A 137 -12.74 21.87 16.18
C ILE A 137 -11.26 22.26 16.23
N LEU A 138 -10.48 21.63 17.12
CA LEU A 138 -9.07 21.96 17.33
C LEU A 138 -8.11 21.25 16.37
N ALA A 139 -8.55 20.17 15.71
CA ALA A 139 -7.76 19.36 14.77
C ALA A 139 -7.84 19.93 13.35
#